data_AF-A0A7X8XH48-F1
#
_entry.id   AF-A0A7X8XH48-F1
#
_cell.length_a   1.000
_cell.length_b   1.000
_cell.length_c   1.000
_cell.angle_alpha   90.00
_cell.angle_beta   90.00
_cell.angle_gamma   90.00
#
_symmetry.space_group_name_H-M   'P 1'
#
loop_
_entity.id
_entity.type
_entity.pdbx_description
1 polymer ?
#
loop_
_entity_poly.entity_id
_entity_poly.type
_entity_poly.pdbx_seq_one_letter_code
_entity_poly.pdbx_strand_id
1 'polypeptide(L)' 'MKAVQLSKAYDPKTFEDRIYRRWMEKGLFAPRKEGANPFTIVMPPPNVTGILHMGHAL' A
#
# COMPACT_ATOMS: atom_id res chain seq x y z
N MET A 1 3.48 30.88 -2.27
CA MET A 1 3.32 29.43 -2.03
C MET A 1 3.69 29.16 -0.58
N LYS A 2 2.83 28.51 0.23
CA LYS A 2 3.20 28.16 1.61
C LYS A 2 4.24 27.03 1.56
N ALA A 3 5.42 27.25 2.13
CA ALA A 3 6.41 26.20 2.31
C ALA A 3 5.81 25.10 3.20
N VAL A 4 5.89 23.85 2.76
CA VAL A 4 5.50 22.70 3.58
C VAL A 4 6.61 22.52 4.63
N GLN A 5 6.30 22.87 5.88
CA GLN A 5 7.22 22.64 6.98
C GLN A 5 7.16 21.16 7.38
N LEU A 6 8.20 20.42 6.98
CA LEU A 6 8.33 19.00 7.33
C LEU A 6 8.92 18.85 8.73
N SER A 7 8.46 17.82 9.45
CA SER A 7 9.11 17.38 10.69
C SER A 7 10.57 17.02 10.42
N LYS A 8 11.46 17.31 11.36
CA LYS A 8 12.86 16.86 11.31
C LYS A 8 12.98 15.34 11.43
N ALA A 9 12.05 14.72 12.15
CA ALA A 9 11.99 13.27 12.34
C ALA A 9 10.90 12.67 11.46
N TYR A 10 11.23 11.56 10.80
CA TYR A 10 10.29 10.75 10.05
C TYR A 10 9.40 9.95 11.00
N ASP A 11 8.08 10.10 10.87
CA ASP A 11 7.09 9.29 11.60
C ASP A 11 6.07 8.71 10.60
N PRO A 12 6.20 7.42 10.24
CA PRO A 12 5.33 6.79 9.25
C PRO A 12 3.85 6.77 9.68
N LYS A 13 3.60 6.70 10.99
CA LYS A 13 2.24 6.65 11.54
C LYS A 13 1.43 7.91 11.24
N THR A 14 2.10 9.02 10.96
CA THR A 14 1.42 10.29 10.65
C THR A 14 0.77 10.30 9.27
N PHE A 15 1.09 9.37 8.38
CA PHE A 15 0.57 9.41 7.01
C PHE A 15 0.19 8.07 6.38
N GLU A 16 0.73 6.93 6.84
CA GLU A 16 0.48 5.61 6.22
C GLU A 16 -1.02 5.29 6.14
N ASP A 17 -1.75 5.41 7.25
CA ASP A 17 -3.18 5.13 7.32
C ASP A 17 -4.00 6.00 6.34
N ARG A 18 -3.66 7.28 6.23
CA ARG A 18 -4.34 8.22 5.32
C ARG A 18 -4.07 7.88 3.87
N ILE A 19 -2.84 7.49 3.52
CA ILE A 19 -2.48 7.08 2.16
C ILE A 19 -3.21 5.81 1.79
N TYR A 20 -3.17 4.79 2.66
CA TYR A 20 -3.83 3.52 2.44
C TYR A 20 -5.34 3.69 2.24
N ARG A 21 -5.99 4.46 3.12
CA ARG A 21 -7.41 4.80 3.00
C ARG A 21 -7.73 5.47 1.67
N ARG A 22 -6.92 6.46 1.27
CA ARG A 22 -7.08 7.15 -0.03
C ARG A 22 -6.98 6.20 -1.22
N TRP A 23 -6.10 5.19 -1.17
CA TRP A 23 -5.98 4.19 -2.22
C TRP A 23 -7.21 3.27 -2.28
N MET A 24 -7.72 2.85 -1.12
CA MET A 24 -8.94 2.05 -1.05
C MET A 24 -10.17 2.81 -1.55
N GLU A 25 -10.39 4.04 -1.07
CA GLU A 25 -11.53 4.88 -1.46
C GLU A 25 -11.55 5.18 -2.97
N LYS A 26 -10.37 5.31 -3.58
CA LYS A 26 -10.23 5.53 -5.02
C LYS A 26 -10.22 4.25 -5.86
N GLY A 27 -10.33 3.08 -5.23
CA GLY A 27 -10.31 1.79 -5.92
C GLY A 27 -9.00 1.52 -6.67
N LEU A 28 -7.86 2.05 -6.21
CA LEU A 28 -6.60 1.97 -6.96
C LEU A 28 -5.98 0.57 -6.99
N PHE A 29 -6.44 -0.33 -6.14
CA PHE A 29 -6.07 -1.75 -6.15
C PHE A 29 -6.83 -2.55 -7.22
N ALA A 30 -7.88 -1.98 -7.82
CA ALA A 30 -8.61 -2.65 -8.89
C ALA A 30 -7.74 -2.73 -10.16
N PRO A 31 -7.80 -3.83 -10.91
CA PRO A 31 -7.12 -3.92 -12.20
C PRO A 31 -7.64 -2.85 -13.15
N ARG A 32 -6.75 -2.34 -14.01
CA ARG A 32 -7.12 -1.34 -15.02
C ARG A 32 -8.02 -1.97 -16.09
N LYS A 33 -8.94 -1.18 -16.65
CA LYS A 33 -9.80 -1.56 -17.77
C LYS A 33 -9.01 -1.69 -19.09
N GLU A 34 -9.71 -2.19 -20.11
CA GLU A 34 -9.27 -2.50 -21.48
C GLU A 34 -8.20 -1.56 -22.06
N GLY A 35 -7.27 -2.15 -22.82
CA GLY A 35 -6.18 -1.43 -23.51
C GLY A 35 -4.86 -1.36 -22.74
N ALA A 36 -4.78 -1.93 -21.53
CA ALA A 36 -3.52 -2.12 -20.82
C ALA A 36 -2.90 -3.48 -21.16
N ASN A 37 -1.56 -3.54 -21.22
CA ASN A 37 -0.85 -4.82 -21.27
C ASN A 37 -1.03 -5.53 -19.91
N PRO A 38 -1.60 -6.74 -19.89
CA PRO A 38 -1.85 -7.43 -18.64
C PRO A 38 -0.54 -7.82 -17.97
N PHE A 39 -0.49 -7.64 -16.66
CA PHE A 39 0.61 -8.08 -15.82
C PHE A 39 0.06 -8.62 -14.51
N THR A 40 0.60 -9.76 -14.08
CA THR A 40 0.12 -10.47 -12.89
C THR A 40 1.31 -10.79 -11.99
N ILE A 41 1.19 -10.42 -10.71
CA ILE A 41 2.06 -10.90 -9.64
C ILE A 41 1.22 -11.83 -8.78
N VAL A 42 1.66 -13.08 -8.62
CA VAL A 42 1.00 -14.05 -7.74
C VAL A 42 1.63 -13.95 -6.35
N MET A 43 0.82 -13.71 -5.33
CA MET A 43 1.23 -13.83 -3.94
C MET A 43 0.69 -15.16 -3.40
N PRO A 44 1.54 -16.02 -2.80
CA PRO A 44 1.07 -17.25 -2.18
C PRO A 44 0.10 -16.93 -1.04
N PRO A 45 -0.99 -17.70 -0.87
CA PRO A 45 -1.91 -17.46 0.23
C PRO A 45 -1.19 -17.65 1.57
N PRO A 46 -1.40 -16.75 2.55
CA PRO A 46 -0.81 -16.93 3.87
C PRO A 46 -1.41 -18.16 4.55
N ASN A 47 -0.60 -18.89 5.33
CA ASN A 47 -1.11 -19.95 6.21
C ASN A 47 -1.98 -19.30 7.30
N VAL A 48 -3.28 -19.64 7.32
CA VAL A 48 -4.33 -18.98 8.12
C VAL A 48 -4.15 -19.16 9.65
N THR A 49 -3.16 -19.94 10.08
CA THR A 49 -2.91 -20.27 11.49
C THR A 49 -1.74 -19.50 12.13
N GLY A 50 -0.99 -18.71 11.35
CA GLY A 50 0.24 -18.03 11.82
C GLY A 50 0.11 -16.51 11.92
N ILE A 51 0.81 -15.92 12.90
CA ILE A 51 1.05 -14.47 12.95
C ILE A 51 2.00 -14.09 11.80
N LEU A 52 1.71 -12.97 11.13
CA LEU A 52 2.60 -12.43 10.10
C LEU A 52 3.96 -12.06 10.72
N HIS A 53 5.01 -12.73 10.27
CA HIS A 53 6.40 -12.38 10.54
C HIS A 53 7.07 -11.69 9.34
N MET A 54 8.25 -11.10 9.54
CA MET A 54 9.00 -10.39 8.50
C MET A 54 9.20 -11.19 7.20
N GLY A 55 9.35 -12.51 7.27
CA GLY A 55 9.42 -13.36 6.07
C GLY A 55 8.20 -13.33 5.14
N HIS A 56 7.04 -12.81 5.56
CA HIS A 56 5.89 -12.60 4.66
C HIS A 56 6.02 -11.31 3.83
N ALA A 57 6.89 -10.38 4.26
CA ALA A 57 7.10 -9.08 3.63
C ALA A 57 8.36 -9.01 2.74
N LEU A 58 9.09 -10.13 2.62
CA LEU A 58 10.26 -10.31 1.76
C LEU A 58 9.85 -10.96 0.44
#